data_AF-A0A535S3L7-F1
#
_entry.id   AF-A0A535S3L7-F1
#
_cell.length_a   1.000
_cell.length_b   1.000
_cell.length_c   1.000
_cell.angle_alpha   90.00
_cell.angle_beta   90.00
_cell.angle_gamma   90.00
#
_symmetry.space_group_name_H-M   'P 1'
#
loop_
_entity.id
_entity.type
_entity.pdbx_description
1 polymer ?
#
loop_
_entity_poly.entity_id
_entity_poly.type
_entity_poly.pdbx_seq_one_letter_code
_entity_poly.pdbx_strand_id
1 'polypeptide(L)'
;MTTLQWSQVHAWRMSQHGLSPRFSSHDVALAVTRTAGIQAQVASAAELAMCTRVEGLSPRDVQAAIFQDHTLVKTWAMRGTLHLLAARELPLYVAARDWQHNASWSNYFAEFGLSRAQQDTFLFATESLDWGVAAHRATAGASGTGPPVSAGVWPGDRRRF
;
A
#
# COMPACT_ATOMS: atom_id res chain seq x y z
N MET A 1 22.69 -23.51 -23.92
CA MET A 1 22.28 -22.80 -22.67
C MET A 1 23.14 -21.56 -22.55
N THR A 2 22.54 -20.40 -22.31
CA THR A 2 23.28 -19.15 -22.09
C THR A 2 23.68 -19.08 -20.61
N THR A 3 24.98 -18.97 -20.33
CA THR A 3 25.49 -18.79 -18.95
C THR A 3 25.63 -17.31 -18.66
N LEU A 4 25.10 -16.85 -17.52
CA LEU A 4 25.19 -15.46 -17.06
C LEU A 4 26.09 -15.34 -15.83
N GLN A 5 26.89 -14.29 -15.78
CA GLN A 5 27.65 -13.90 -14.60
C GLN A 5 26.78 -13.10 -13.62
N TRP A 6 27.09 -13.17 -12.32
CA TRP A 6 26.36 -12.42 -11.29
C TRP A 6 26.36 -10.91 -11.53
N SER A 7 27.47 -10.35 -12.03
CA SER A 7 27.55 -8.93 -12.38
C SER A 7 26.54 -8.55 -13.47
N GLN A 8 26.31 -9.41 -14.46
CA GLN A 8 25.31 -9.19 -15.51
C GLN A 8 23.89 -9.26 -14.94
N VAL A 9 23.62 -10.23 -14.06
CA VAL A 9 22.32 -10.36 -13.38
C VAL A 9 22.04 -9.14 -12.49
N HIS A 10 23.04 -8.66 -11.74
CA HIS A 10 22.91 -7.48 -10.89
C HIS A 10 22.70 -6.20 -11.70
N ALA A 11 23.49 -5.98 -12.75
CA ALA A 11 23.32 -4.83 -13.64
C ALA A 11 21.93 -4.83 -14.27
N TRP A 12 21.45 -5.99 -14.73
CA TRP A 12 20.10 -6.13 -15.25
C TRP A 12 19.04 -5.85 -14.18
N ARG A 13 19.14 -6.40 -12.96
CA ARG A 13 18.18 -6.12 -11.88
C ARG A 13 18.18 -4.65 -11.47
N MET A 14 19.35 -4.01 -11.38
CA MET A 14 19.46 -2.58 -11.09
C MET A 14 18.77 -1.74 -12.16
N SER A 15 18.94 -2.07 -13.45
CA SER A 15 18.25 -1.35 -14.53
C SER A 15 16.75 -1.63 -14.53
N GLN A 16 16.34 -2.88 -14.28
CA GLN A 16 14.93 -3.23 -14.19
C GLN A 16 14.24 -2.54 -13.02
N HIS A 17 14.92 -2.28 -11.91
CA HIS A 17 14.34 -1.63 -10.73
C HIS A 17 14.52 -0.10 -10.71
N GLY A 18 15.09 0.48 -11.78
CA GLY A 18 15.32 1.93 -11.87
C GLY A 18 16.41 2.44 -10.93
N LEU A 19 17.36 1.60 -10.51
CA LEU A 19 18.47 2.03 -9.67
C LEU A 19 19.64 2.55 -10.50
N SER A 20 19.84 2.00 -11.71
CA SER A 20 20.86 2.47 -12.66
C SER A 20 20.56 1.93 -14.07
N PRO A 21 20.13 2.78 -15.01
CA PRO A 21 19.73 4.18 -14.83
C PRO A 21 18.44 4.32 -13.99
N ARG A 22 18.20 5.52 -13.46
CA ARG A 22 16.92 5.87 -12.83
C ARG A 22 15.82 6.04 -13.88
N PHE A 23 14.58 5.80 -13.49
CA PHE A 23 13.42 6.08 -14.33
C PHE A 23 13.20 7.59 -14.46
N SER A 24 12.50 7.98 -15.54
CA SER A 24 12.04 9.35 -15.76
C SER A 24 10.98 9.74 -14.72
N SER A 25 10.89 11.03 -14.40
CA SER A 25 9.82 11.59 -13.55
C SER A 25 8.41 11.34 -14.13
N HIS A 26 8.29 11.06 -15.43
CA HIS A 26 7.03 10.67 -16.05
C HIS A 26 6.63 9.20 -15.79
N ASP A 27 7.56 8.38 -15.27
CA ASP A 27 7.41 6.94 -15.09
C ASP A 27 7.34 6.54 -13.61
N VAL A 28 6.79 7.39 -12.73
CA VAL A 28 6.72 7.13 -11.28
C VAL A 28 6.09 5.77 -10.96
N ALA A 29 4.97 5.44 -11.60
CA ALA A 29 4.29 4.16 -11.41
C ALA A 29 5.14 2.95 -11.83
N LEU A 30 6.13 3.13 -12.72
CA LEU A 30 7.01 2.05 -13.14
C LEU A 30 7.93 1.60 -11.99
N ALA A 31 8.28 2.50 -11.06
CA ALA A 31 9.10 2.14 -9.90
C ALA A 31 8.43 1.08 -9.02
N VAL A 32 7.12 1.21 -8.76
CA VAL A 32 6.35 0.21 -8.02
C VAL A 32 6.03 -1.02 -8.88
N THR A 33 5.68 -0.85 -10.16
CA THR A 33 5.41 -1.99 -11.06
C THR A 33 6.62 -2.91 -11.20
N ARG A 34 7.81 -2.34 -11.47
CA ARG A 34 9.04 -3.12 -11.71
C ARG A 34 9.60 -3.81 -10.47
N THR A 35 9.36 -3.24 -9.30
CA THR A 35 9.74 -3.87 -8.02
C THR A 35 8.67 -4.81 -7.48
N ALA A 36 7.55 -4.93 -8.20
CA ALA A 36 6.35 -5.60 -7.77
C ALA A 36 5.83 -5.08 -6.42
N GLY A 37 5.91 -3.77 -6.20
CA GLY A 37 5.48 -3.06 -5.01
C GLY A 37 6.63 -2.68 -4.08
N ILE A 38 6.49 -1.55 -3.39
CA ILE A 38 7.46 -1.06 -2.39
C ILE A 38 6.83 -1.12 -1.01
N GLN A 39 7.50 -1.75 -0.05
CA GLN A 39 6.98 -1.84 1.32
C GLN A 39 6.81 -0.43 1.94
N ALA A 40 5.67 -0.19 2.57
CA ALA A 40 5.20 1.14 2.97
C ALA A 40 4.71 1.19 4.43
N GLN A 41 5.17 0.26 5.28
CA GLN A 41 4.86 0.28 6.71
C GLN A 41 5.40 1.57 7.35
N VAL A 42 6.61 1.98 6.95
CA VAL A 42 7.21 3.28 7.27
C VAL A 42 7.14 4.14 6.01
N ALA A 43 6.36 5.23 6.06
CA ALA A 43 6.09 6.06 4.87
C ALA A 43 7.36 6.69 4.29
N SER A 44 8.21 7.27 5.13
CA SER A 44 9.46 7.90 4.70
C SER A 44 10.44 6.93 4.04
N ALA A 45 10.43 5.66 4.45
CA ALA A 45 11.24 4.62 3.80
C ALA A 45 10.72 4.29 2.39
N ALA A 46 9.40 4.26 2.19
CA ALA A 46 8.80 4.08 0.87
C ALA A 46 9.07 5.29 -0.05
N GLU A 47 8.96 6.51 0.48
CA GLU A 47 9.31 7.74 -0.25
C GLU A 47 10.77 7.71 -0.69
N LEU A 48 11.70 7.41 0.22
CA LEU A 48 13.13 7.28 -0.10
C LEU A 48 13.37 6.20 -1.16
N ALA A 49 12.69 5.06 -1.06
CA ALA A 49 12.78 4.00 -2.05
C ALA A 49 12.25 4.45 -3.43
N MET A 50 11.23 5.29 -3.48
CA MET A 50 10.73 5.88 -4.74
C MET A 50 11.73 6.89 -5.30
N CYS A 51 12.20 7.85 -4.49
CA CYS A 51 13.12 8.91 -4.92
C CYS A 51 14.48 8.37 -5.39
N THR A 52 14.94 7.24 -4.85
CA THR A 52 16.16 6.57 -5.32
C THR A 52 16.02 5.93 -6.71
N ARG A 53 14.78 5.72 -7.18
CA ARG A 53 14.47 5.03 -8.44
C ARG A 53 14.02 5.94 -9.57
N VAL A 54 13.60 7.17 -9.25
CA VAL A 54 12.98 8.08 -10.21
C VAL A 54 13.71 9.42 -10.14
N GLU A 55 14.22 9.88 -11.28
CA GLU A 55 14.92 11.15 -11.39
C GLU A 55 13.99 12.33 -11.04
N GLY A 56 14.47 13.25 -10.20
CA GLY A 56 13.73 14.46 -9.84
C GLY A 56 12.48 14.25 -8.96
N LEU A 57 12.18 13.02 -8.54
CA LEU A 57 11.02 12.73 -7.69
C LEU A 57 11.28 13.18 -6.24
N SER A 58 10.33 13.91 -5.66
CA SER A 58 10.36 14.29 -4.25
C SER A 58 9.38 13.44 -3.42
N PRO A 59 9.57 13.37 -2.08
CA PRO A 59 8.59 12.75 -1.19
C PRO A 59 7.18 13.34 -1.31
N ARG A 60 7.08 14.65 -1.60
CA ARG A 60 5.79 15.33 -1.80
C ARG A 60 5.05 14.80 -3.03
N ASP A 61 5.77 14.48 -4.09
CA ASP A 61 5.19 13.93 -5.31
C ASP A 61 4.66 12.52 -5.07
N VAL A 62 5.35 11.71 -4.26
CA VAL A 62 4.85 10.40 -3.83
C VAL A 62 3.55 10.54 -3.04
N GLN A 63 3.48 11.52 -2.14
CA GLN A 63 2.27 11.79 -1.36
C GLN A 63 1.12 12.30 -2.23
N ALA A 64 1.39 13.16 -3.21
CA ALA A 64 0.39 13.61 -4.19
C ALA A 64 -0.12 12.42 -5.03
N ALA A 65 0.77 11.54 -5.49
CA ALA A 65 0.41 10.35 -6.25
C ALA A 65 -0.52 9.40 -5.47
N ILE A 66 -0.41 9.35 -4.14
CA ILE A 66 -1.27 8.54 -3.26
C ILE A 66 -2.60 9.23 -2.95
N PHE A 67 -2.55 10.50 -2.51
CA PHE A 67 -3.70 11.17 -1.89
C PHE A 67 -4.45 12.15 -2.79
N GLN A 68 -3.85 12.59 -3.90
CA GLN A 68 -4.44 13.58 -4.81
C GLN A 68 -4.73 12.96 -6.17
N ASP A 69 -3.71 12.35 -6.78
CA ASP A 69 -3.81 11.83 -8.15
C ASP A 69 -4.34 10.39 -8.19
N HIS A 70 -4.26 9.69 -7.06
CA HIS A 70 -4.66 8.28 -6.90
C HIS A 70 -4.02 7.34 -7.94
N THR A 71 -2.82 7.69 -8.42
CA THR A 71 -2.05 6.84 -9.35
C THR A 71 -1.31 5.73 -8.61
N LEU A 72 -1.06 5.92 -7.31
CA LEU A 72 -0.53 4.94 -6.39
C LEU A 72 -1.55 4.62 -5.30
N VAL A 73 -1.57 3.36 -4.84
CA VAL A 73 -2.35 2.92 -3.69
C VAL A 73 -1.44 2.37 -2.62
N LYS A 74 -1.70 2.72 -1.35
CA LYS A 74 -1.08 2.11 -0.18
C LYS A 74 -2.05 1.11 0.44
N THR A 75 -1.75 -0.18 0.35
CA THR A 75 -2.61 -1.22 0.90
C THR A 75 -1.81 -2.45 1.34
N TRP A 76 -2.44 -3.36 2.06
CA TRP A 76 -1.83 -4.64 2.39
C TRP A 76 -1.70 -5.50 1.13
N ALA A 77 -0.49 -5.97 0.82
CA ALA A 77 -0.23 -6.82 -0.36
C ALA A 77 0.68 -8.04 -0.05
N MET A 78 1.92 -8.07 -0.51
CA MET A 78 2.74 -9.26 -0.32
C MET A 78 3.01 -9.54 1.17
N ARG A 79 2.85 -10.80 1.58
CA ARG A 79 3.14 -11.29 2.95
C ARG A 79 2.37 -10.55 4.07
N GLY A 80 1.18 -10.01 3.78
CA GLY A 80 0.38 -9.32 4.80
C GLY A 80 0.89 -7.94 5.22
N THR A 81 1.88 -7.35 4.52
CA THR A 81 2.44 -6.02 4.88
C THR A 81 1.97 -4.92 3.94
N LEU A 82 2.01 -3.67 4.41
CA LEU A 82 1.65 -2.49 3.60
C LEU A 82 2.65 -2.29 2.47
N HIS A 83 2.14 -2.05 1.27
CA HIS A 83 2.92 -1.74 0.06
C HIS A 83 2.30 -0.56 -0.71
N LEU A 84 3.16 0.21 -1.38
CA LEU A 84 2.78 1.06 -2.50
C LEU A 84 2.70 0.20 -3.77
N LEU A 85 1.58 0.31 -4.48
CA LEU A 85 1.32 -0.34 -5.76
C LEU A 85 0.82 0.69 -6.77
N ALA A 86 1.00 0.42 -8.05
CA ALA A 86 0.29 1.18 -9.07
C ALA A 86 -1.20 0.88 -8.95
N ALA A 87 -2.04 1.91 -8.90
CA ALA A 87 -3.48 1.74 -8.69
C ALA A 87 -4.10 0.80 -9.74
N ARG A 88 -3.66 0.90 -11.00
CA ARG A 88 -4.10 0.03 -12.11
C ARG A 88 -3.76 -1.46 -11.93
N GLU A 89 -2.75 -1.79 -11.12
CA GLU A 89 -2.31 -3.18 -10.89
C GLU A 89 -2.91 -3.77 -9.61
N LEU A 90 -3.62 -2.96 -8.80
CA LEU A 90 -4.24 -3.45 -7.58
C LEU A 90 -5.11 -4.70 -7.79
N PRO A 91 -5.97 -4.80 -8.83
CA PRO A 91 -6.76 -6.01 -9.06
C PRO A 91 -5.92 -7.27 -9.23
N LEU A 92 -4.74 -7.17 -9.87
CA LEU A 92 -3.81 -8.29 -10.03
C LEU A 92 -3.29 -8.78 -8.68
N TYR A 93 -2.85 -7.86 -7.82
CA TYR A 93 -2.34 -8.22 -6.50
C TYR A 93 -3.42 -8.77 -5.57
N VAL A 94 -4.64 -8.23 -5.64
CA VAL A 94 -5.79 -8.76 -4.88
C VAL A 94 -6.12 -10.19 -5.34
N ALA A 95 -6.17 -10.43 -6.65
CA ALA A 95 -6.42 -11.76 -7.21
C ALA A 95 -5.32 -12.77 -6.83
N ALA A 96 -4.05 -12.39 -6.98
CA ALA A 96 -2.92 -13.27 -6.67
C ALA A 96 -2.79 -13.63 -5.19
N ARG A 97 -3.35 -12.82 -4.29
CA ARG A 97 -3.30 -13.04 -2.84
C ARG A 97 -4.29 -14.11 -2.38
N ASP A 98 -5.36 -14.35 -3.13
CA ASP A 98 -6.38 -15.37 -2.87
C ASP A 98 -6.83 -15.48 -1.40
N TRP A 99 -7.08 -14.32 -0.80
CA TRP A 99 -7.48 -14.16 0.60
C TRP A 99 -8.81 -14.87 0.94
N GLN A 100 -9.69 -15.05 -0.04
CA GLN A 100 -11.02 -15.64 0.16
C GLN A 100 -10.96 -17.16 0.34
N HIS A 101 -9.99 -17.83 -0.28
CA HIS A 101 -9.88 -19.30 -0.27
C HIS A 101 -8.79 -19.84 0.67
N ASN A 102 -8.04 -18.96 1.35
CA ASN A 102 -6.99 -19.37 2.28
C ASN A 102 -7.49 -19.46 3.73
N ALA A 103 -7.54 -20.68 4.29
CA ALA A 103 -7.94 -20.94 5.68
C ALA A 103 -7.09 -20.18 6.72
N SER A 104 -5.83 -19.85 6.41
CA SER A 104 -4.97 -19.09 7.33
C SER A 104 -5.50 -17.68 7.62
N TRP A 105 -6.18 -17.05 6.65
CA TRP A 105 -6.76 -15.72 6.82
C TRP A 105 -7.98 -15.76 7.73
N SER A 106 -8.90 -16.71 7.49
CA SER A 106 -10.05 -16.91 8.38
C SER A 106 -9.64 -17.36 9.79
N ASN A 107 -8.59 -18.18 9.92
CA ASN A 107 -8.08 -18.62 11.22
C ASN A 107 -7.45 -17.46 12.01
N TYR A 108 -6.67 -16.59 11.37
CA TYR A 108 -6.11 -15.40 12.01
C TYR A 108 -7.20 -14.54 12.66
N PHE A 109 -8.30 -14.27 11.94
CA PHE A 109 -9.41 -13.48 12.49
C PHE A 109 -10.23 -14.23 13.54
N ALA A 110 -10.30 -15.56 13.47
CA ALA A 110 -10.93 -16.37 14.50
C ALA A 110 -10.22 -16.24 15.87
N GLU A 111 -8.89 -16.06 15.88
CA GLU A 111 -8.13 -15.77 17.12
C GLU A 111 -8.59 -14.46 17.80
N PHE A 112 -9.11 -13.50 17.01
CA PHE A 112 -9.70 -12.26 17.50
C PHE A 112 -11.22 -12.34 17.70
N GLY A 113 -11.81 -13.54 17.62
CA GLY A 113 -13.24 -13.77 17.83
C GLY A 113 -14.15 -13.42 16.65
N LEU A 114 -13.59 -13.23 15.44
CA LEU A 114 -14.36 -12.94 14.23
C LEU A 114 -14.64 -14.22 13.44
N SER A 115 -15.89 -14.68 13.47
CA SER A 115 -16.36 -15.79 12.64
C SER A 115 -16.33 -15.44 11.14
N ARG A 116 -16.30 -16.45 10.26
CA ARG A 116 -16.36 -16.24 8.81
C ARG A 116 -17.60 -15.45 8.37
N ALA A 117 -18.76 -15.70 8.98
CA ALA A 117 -19.98 -14.94 8.69
C ALA A 117 -19.85 -13.45 9.07
N GLN A 118 -19.16 -13.13 10.18
CA GLN A 118 -18.87 -11.74 10.56
C GLN A 118 -17.83 -11.09 9.63
N GLN A 119 -16.84 -11.85 9.15
CA GLN A 119 -15.87 -11.39 8.15
C GLN A 119 -16.59 -11.02 6.84
N ASP A 120 -17.45 -11.91 6.33
CA ASP A 120 -18.23 -11.65 5.11
C ASP A 120 -19.15 -10.43 5.29
N THR A 121 -19.81 -10.31 6.45
CA THR A 121 -20.65 -9.14 6.78
C THR A 121 -19.84 -7.84 6.76
N PHE A 122 -18.62 -7.85 7.31
CA PHE A 122 -17.73 -6.68 7.29
C PHE A 122 -17.36 -6.28 5.86
N LEU A 123 -17.08 -7.27 5.00
CA LEU A 123 -16.73 -7.04 3.60
C LEU A 123 -17.89 -6.48 2.77
N PHE A 124 -19.11 -6.94 2.98
CA PHE A 124 -20.27 -6.36 2.31
C PHE A 124 -20.68 -5.00 2.88
N ALA A 125 -20.45 -4.76 4.18
CA ALA A 125 -20.66 -3.45 4.79
C ALA A 125 -19.68 -2.38 4.24
N THR A 126 -18.52 -2.78 3.70
CA THR A 126 -17.55 -1.86 3.09
C THR A 126 -18.09 -1.09 1.88
N GLU A 127 -19.18 -1.54 1.23
CA GLU A 127 -19.86 -0.76 0.20
C GLU A 127 -20.40 0.59 0.74
N SER A 128 -20.60 0.70 2.06
CA SER A 128 -21.00 1.95 2.73
C SER A 128 -19.82 2.86 3.09
N LEU A 129 -18.57 2.37 2.96
CA LEU A 129 -17.34 3.14 3.16
C LEU A 129 -17.00 3.92 1.88
N ASP A 130 -17.94 4.75 1.42
CA ASP A 130 -17.72 5.84 0.45
C ASP A 130 -16.92 7.01 1.08
N TRP A 131 -16.16 6.72 2.14
CA TRP A 131 -15.40 7.65 2.96
C TRP A 131 -14.11 8.10 2.27
N GLY A 132 -14.19 8.78 1.12
CA GLY A 132 -13.00 9.54 0.68
C GLY A 132 -12.88 10.19 -0.69
N VAL A 133 -13.77 9.98 -1.67
CA VAL A 133 -13.72 10.84 -2.88
C VAL A 133 -14.30 12.24 -2.59
N ALA A 134 -15.19 12.35 -1.60
CA ALA A 134 -15.82 13.62 -1.21
C ALA A 134 -15.12 14.36 -0.05
N ALA A 135 -14.44 13.67 0.87
CA ALA A 135 -13.98 14.27 2.13
C ALA A 135 -12.76 15.21 2.00
N HIS A 136 -11.99 15.12 0.90
CA HIS A 136 -10.84 16.02 0.69
C HIS A 136 -11.21 17.38 0.04
N ARG A 137 -12.47 17.56 -0.41
CA ARG A 137 -12.97 18.88 -0.86
C ARG A 137 -13.58 19.73 0.25
N ALA A 138 -13.79 19.17 1.45
CA ALA A 138 -14.57 19.82 2.51
C ALA A 138 -13.76 20.41 3.68
N THR A 139 -12.43 20.27 3.70
CA THR A 139 -11.57 20.88 4.75
C THR A 139 -10.98 22.24 4.36
N ALA A 140 -11.56 22.89 3.35
CA ALA A 140 -11.42 24.33 3.13
C ALA A 140 -12.74 25.02 3.53
N GLY A 141 -12.96 25.14 4.84
CA GLY A 141 -14.01 26.00 5.41
C GLY A 141 -15.27 25.27 5.90
N ALA A 142 -15.22 24.71 7.10
CA ALA A 142 -16.40 24.62 7.97
C ALA A 142 -15.98 24.29 9.41
N SER A 143 -16.07 25.28 10.28
CA SER A 143 -16.18 25.11 11.73
C SER A 143 -17.54 24.49 12.08
N GLY A 144 -17.58 23.41 12.87
CA GLY A 144 -18.82 23.01 13.56
C GLY A 144 -19.03 21.51 13.78
N THR A 145 -18.85 21.09 15.04
CA THR A 145 -19.69 20.16 15.83
C THR A 145 -20.14 18.83 15.21
N GLY A 146 -19.37 17.76 15.49
CA GLY A 146 -19.83 16.36 15.46
C GLY A 146 -19.67 15.69 16.84
N PRO A 147 -20.38 14.58 17.12
CA PRO A 147 -20.45 14.00 18.46
C PRO A 147 -19.11 13.42 18.92
N PRO A 148 -18.85 13.35 20.25
CA PRO A 148 -17.55 12.94 20.77
C PRO A 148 -17.30 11.46 20.46
N VAL A 149 -16.21 11.19 19.75
CA VAL A 149 -15.70 9.83 19.56
C VAL A 149 -15.09 9.39 20.88
N SER A 150 -15.74 8.48 21.59
CA SER A 150 -15.17 7.87 22.80
C SER A 150 -13.90 7.11 22.40
N ALA A 151 -12.77 7.47 23.01
CA ALA A 151 -11.48 6.82 22.80
C ALA A 151 -11.54 5.36 23.30
N GLY A 152 -11.81 4.43 22.39
CA GLY A 152 -11.66 2.99 22.65
C GLY A 152 -10.19 2.67 22.87
N VAL A 153 -9.86 2.16 24.06
CA VAL A 153 -8.52 1.70 24.43
C VAL A 153 -8.15 0.48 23.57
N TRP A 154 -7.04 0.58 22.84
CA TRP A 154 -6.48 -0.54 22.05
C TRP A 154 -5.94 -1.62 23.02
N PRO A 155 -6.32 -2.91 22.89
CA PRO A 155 -5.93 -3.95 23.85
C PRO A 155 -4.42 -4.30 23.90
N GLY A 156 -3.58 -3.55 23.17
CA GLY A 156 -2.14 -3.82 23.02
C GLY A 156 -1.22 -3.02 23.95
N ASP A 157 -1.73 -2.07 24.76
CA ASP A 157 -0.89 -1.29 25.68
C ASP A 157 -0.58 -2.06 26.98
N ARG A 158 0.09 -3.20 26.84
CA ARG A 158 0.86 -3.80 27.94
C ARG A 158 2.34 -3.71 27.58
N ARG A 159 2.90 -2.53 27.87
CA ARG A 159 4.34 -2.35 28.08
C ARG A 159 4.86 -3.45 29.02
N ARG A 160 5.79 -4.26 28.52
CA ARG A 160 6.74 -4.99 29.36
C ARG A 160 8.13 -4.57 28.94
N PHE A 161 8.86 -4.06 29.94
CA PHE A 161 10.31 -3.91 29.93
C PHE A 161 10.98 -5.26 29.69
#